data_AF-A0AAE1D493-F1
#
_entry.id   AF-A0AAE1D493-F1
#
_cell.length_a   1.000
_cell.length_b   1.000
_cell.length_c   1.000
_cell.angle_alpha   90.00
_cell.angle_beta   90.00
_cell.angle_gamma   90.00
#
_symmetry.space_group_name_H-M   'P 1'
#
loop_
_entity.id
_entity.type
_entity.pdbx_description
1 polymer ?
#
loop_
_entity_poly.entity_id
_entity_poly.type
_entity_poly.pdbx_seq_one_letter_code
_entity_poly.pdbx_strand_id
1 'polypeptide(L)'
;MSRPNAETLVGQSVPYNHTMDHGTQVGQRVPYNLTMDHGTQVGQSVPYNHTMDHETQVGQSVPYNHTMDHETQVGQSVPYNHTMDHETQVGQSVPYNHTMDHGTQVGQRVPYNLTTDHGTQVGQSVPYNHTMDHGTQVGQSVPYNHTMDHGTQVGQSVPYNHTMDYGTQVGQSVPYNHTMDNET
;
A
#
# COMPACT_ATOMS: atom_id res chain seq x y z
N MET A 1 6.29 -36.64 -3.32
CA MET A 1 5.96 -35.22 -3.07
C MET A 1 5.24 -35.15 -1.74
N SER A 2 5.88 -34.60 -0.71
CA SER A 2 5.16 -34.25 0.52
C SER A 2 4.64 -32.82 0.32
N ARG A 3 3.33 -32.61 0.42
CA ARG A 3 2.79 -31.24 0.53
C ARG A 3 3.29 -30.64 1.86
N PRO A 4 3.69 -29.37 1.93
CA PRO A 4 3.73 -28.66 3.20
C PRO A 4 2.32 -28.71 3.79
N ASN A 5 2.21 -29.02 5.07
CA ASN A 5 0.90 -29.11 5.72
C ASN A 5 0.40 -27.69 6.04
N ALA A 6 -0.85 -27.56 6.47
CA ALA A 6 -1.27 -26.34 7.13
C ALA A 6 -0.43 -26.15 8.41
N GLU A 7 0.27 -25.03 8.53
CA GLU A 7 1.25 -24.80 9.61
C GLU A 7 0.85 -23.61 10.51
N THR A 8 0.81 -23.86 11.83
CA THR A 8 0.78 -22.80 12.84
C THR A 8 2.16 -22.66 13.46
N LEU A 9 2.80 -21.51 13.27
CA LEU A 9 4.14 -21.23 13.76
C LEU A 9 4.12 -20.09 14.77
N VAL A 10 4.64 -20.35 15.97
CA VAL A 10 4.70 -19.41 17.09
C VAL A 10 6.15 -19.21 17.52
N GLY A 11 6.56 -17.97 17.77
CA GLY A 11 7.89 -17.63 18.28
C GLY A 11 8.73 -16.85 17.25
N GLN A 12 10.04 -17.12 17.21
CA GLN A 12 10.99 -16.47 16.29
C GLN A 12 11.55 -17.48 15.29
N SER A 13 11.68 -17.10 14.01
CA SER A 13 12.42 -17.92 13.02
C SER A 13 13.13 -17.07 11.96
N VAL A 14 14.27 -17.61 11.48
CA VAL A 14 15.16 -16.99 10.48
C VAL A 14 15.57 -18.06 9.43
N PRO A 15 14.61 -18.72 8.73
CA PRO A 15 14.94 -19.71 7.71
C PRO A 15 15.40 -19.03 6.42
N TYR A 16 16.21 -19.68 5.59
CA TYR A 16 16.59 -19.08 4.30
C TYR A 16 15.37 -18.96 3.37
N ASN A 17 14.71 -20.08 3.10
CA ASN A 17 13.43 -20.11 2.38
C ASN A 17 12.34 -20.67 3.30
N HIS A 18 11.14 -20.13 3.21
CA HIS A 18 9.96 -20.65 3.86
C HIS A 18 8.80 -20.67 2.86
N THR A 19 8.29 -21.87 2.57
CA THR A 19 7.16 -22.06 1.65
C THR A 19 6.10 -22.90 2.35
N MET A 20 4.87 -22.43 2.37
CA MET A 20 3.70 -23.16 2.89
C MET A 20 2.54 -23.06 1.90
N ASP A 21 1.59 -23.98 2.00
CA ASP A 21 0.33 -23.91 1.27
C ASP A 21 -0.61 -22.95 2.03
N HIS A 22 -0.93 -23.29 3.29
CA HIS A 22 -1.73 -22.46 4.18
C HIS A 22 -1.05 -22.31 5.53
N GLY A 23 -1.18 -21.16 6.20
CA GLY A 23 -0.56 -21.00 7.51
C GLY A 23 -1.02 -19.84 8.38
N THR A 24 -0.69 -19.94 9.66
CA THR A 24 -0.83 -18.86 10.64
C THR A 24 0.51 -18.63 11.32
N GLN A 25 1.05 -17.43 11.23
CA GLN A 25 2.32 -17.07 11.84
C GLN A 25 2.11 -16.03 12.94
N VAL A 26 2.65 -16.33 14.13
CA VAL A 26 2.64 -15.42 15.28
C VAL A 26 4.06 -15.22 15.80
N GLY A 27 4.45 -13.96 15.98
CA GLY A 27 5.77 -13.56 16.47
C GLY A 27 6.67 -12.99 15.39
N GLN A 28 7.98 -13.26 15.45
CA GLN A 28 8.98 -12.61 14.59
C GLN A 28 9.47 -13.53 13.47
N ARG A 29 9.43 -13.06 12.22
CA ARG A 29 9.90 -13.79 11.03
C ARG A 29 10.94 -12.96 10.30
N VAL A 30 12.12 -13.51 10.04
CA VAL A 30 13.19 -12.87 9.26
C VAL A 30 13.75 -13.83 8.20
N PRO A 31 12.94 -14.34 7.25
CA PRO A 31 13.45 -15.23 6.22
C PRO A 31 14.13 -14.48 5.07
N TYR A 32 14.87 -15.15 4.19
CA TYR A 32 15.26 -14.52 2.93
C TYR A 32 14.06 -14.52 1.95
N ASN A 33 13.42 -15.66 1.73
CA ASN A 33 12.15 -15.74 1.00
C ASN A 33 11.03 -16.30 1.89
N LEU A 34 9.87 -15.64 1.90
CA LEU A 34 8.62 -16.15 2.45
C LEU A 34 7.56 -16.21 1.34
N THR A 35 7.03 -17.40 1.12
CA THR A 35 5.99 -17.67 0.12
C THR A 35 4.87 -18.48 0.76
N MET A 36 3.61 -18.07 0.60
CA MET A 36 2.47 -18.82 1.11
C MET A 36 1.22 -18.47 0.28
N ASP A 37 0.42 -19.47 -0.10
CA ASP A 37 -0.79 -19.23 -0.90
C ASP A 37 -1.87 -18.52 -0.04
N HIS A 38 -2.22 -19.06 1.14
CA HIS A 38 -3.21 -18.44 2.04
C HIS A 38 -2.68 -18.24 3.47
N GLY A 39 -2.68 -16.99 3.96
CA GLY A 39 -2.00 -16.63 5.20
C GLY A 39 -2.72 -15.69 6.18
N THR A 40 -2.37 -15.88 7.46
CA THR A 40 -2.59 -14.87 8.50
C THR A 40 -1.30 -14.64 9.29
N GLN A 41 -0.85 -13.39 9.38
CA GLN A 41 0.35 -13.01 10.15
C GLN A 41 0.01 -12.00 11.25
N VAL A 42 0.57 -12.24 12.43
CA VAL A 42 0.44 -11.36 13.60
C VAL A 42 1.82 -11.13 14.22
N GLY A 43 2.30 -9.89 14.15
CA GLY A 43 3.63 -9.49 14.59
C GLY A 43 4.64 -9.32 13.47
N GLN A 44 5.90 -9.14 13.85
CA GLN A 44 6.94 -8.58 12.98
C GLN A 44 7.40 -9.54 11.88
N SER A 45 7.23 -9.13 10.61
CA SER A 45 7.78 -9.82 9.43
C SER A 45 8.83 -8.95 8.75
N VAL A 46 10.04 -9.48 8.55
CA VAL A 46 11.18 -8.78 7.90
C VAL A 46 11.83 -9.72 6.86
N PRO A 47 11.12 -10.15 5.81
CA PRO A 47 11.69 -10.98 4.77
C PRO A 47 12.53 -10.16 3.78
N TYR A 48 13.40 -10.78 2.98
CA TYR A 48 13.89 -10.08 1.78
C TYR A 48 12.80 -10.04 0.70
N ASN A 49 12.21 -11.19 0.35
CA ASN A 49 11.01 -11.27 -0.49
C ASN A 49 9.82 -11.82 0.28
N HIS A 50 8.69 -11.11 0.22
CA HIS A 50 7.37 -11.56 0.67
C HIS A 50 6.47 -11.76 -0.54
N THR A 51 5.88 -12.95 -0.67
CA THR A 51 4.92 -13.25 -1.75
C THR A 51 3.78 -14.09 -1.20
N MET A 52 2.54 -13.59 -1.29
CA MET A 52 1.35 -14.37 -0.94
C MET A 52 0.17 -14.05 -1.83
N ASP A 53 -0.63 -15.05 -2.14
CA ASP A 53 -1.81 -14.89 -2.99
C ASP A 53 -2.94 -14.25 -2.14
N HIS A 54 -3.08 -14.64 -0.87
CA HIS A 54 -4.06 -14.08 0.07
C HIS A 54 -3.50 -13.86 1.48
N GLU A 55 -3.47 -12.60 1.96
CA GLU A 55 -3.06 -12.26 3.34
C GLU A 55 -4.11 -11.49 4.15
N THR A 56 -4.22 -11.86 5.43
CA THR A 56 -4.64 -10.95 6.50
C THR A 56 -3.47 -10.69 7.47
N GLN A 57 -3.02 -9.44 7.58
CA GLN A 57 -1.90 -9.07 8.45
C GLN A 57 -2.29 -8.07 9.55
N VAL A 58 -1.74 -8.26 10.75
CA VAL A 58 -1.81 -7.27 11.85
C VAL A 58 -0.43 -7.01 12.44
N GLY A 59 0.26 -5.99 11.91
CA GLY A 59 1.29 -5.21 12.62
C GLY A 59 2.76 -5.44 12.24
N GLN A 60 3.35 -4.43 11.58
CA GLN A 60 4.76 -4.30 11.15
C GLN A 60 5.33 -5.39 10.22
N SER A 61 5.17 -5.13 8.92
CA SER A 61 5.94 -5.75 7.83
C SER A 61 7.05 -4.79 7.36
N VAL A 62 8.28 -5.28 7.20
CA VAL A 62 9.45 -4.53 6.70
C VAL A 62 10.21 -5.38 5.67
N PRO A 63 9.59 -5.73 4.53
CA PRO A 63 10.22 -6.55 3.50
C PRO A 63 11.13 -5.70 2.59
N TYR A 64 12.01 -6.32 1.79
CA TYR A 64 12.58 -5.58 0.65
C TYR A 64 11.56 -5.53 -0.50
N ASN A 65 11.00 -6.67 -0.91
CA ASN A 65 9.89 -6.74 -1.85
C ASN A 65 8.63 -7.34 -1.19
N HIS A 66 7.48 -6.69 -1.37
CA HIS A 66 6.14 -7.19 -1.03
C HIS A 66 5.31 -7.30 -2.30
N THR A 67 4.76 -8.48 -2.58
CA THR A 67 3.95 -8.74 -3.77
C THR A 67 2.80 -9.67 -3.41
N MET A 68 1.54 -9.21 -3.52
CA MET A 68 0.38 -10.02 -3.16
C MET A 68 -0.85 -9.75 -4.03
N ASP A 69 -1.65 -10.79 -4.30
CA ASP A 69 -2.87 -10.62 -5.09
C ASP A 69 -3.98 -9.97 -4.23
N HIS A 70 -4.11 -10.37 -2.96
CA HIS A 70 -5.12 -9.83 -2.03
C HIS A 70 -4.55 -9.53 -0.62
N GLU A 71 -4.64 -8.26 -0.19
CA GLU A 71 -4.22 -7.80 1.15
C GLU A 71 -5.37 -7.18 1.95
N THR A 72 -5.44 -7.52 3.24
CA THR A 72 -6.09 -6.68 4.27
C THR A 72 -5.11 -6.45 5.43
N GLN A 73 -4.78 -5.19 5.71
CA GLN A 73 -3.73 -4.86 6.69
C GLN A 73 -4.15 -3.87 7.78
N VAL A 74 -3.72 -4.18 9.00
CA VAL A 74 -3.53 -3.17 10.05
C VAL A 74 -2.03 -2.97 10.32
N GLY A 75 -1.59 -1.73 10.09
CA GLY A 75 -0.19 -1.35 9.88
C GLY A 75 0.74 -1.35 11.10
N GLN A 76 1.98 -0.88 11.00
CA GLN A 76 2.62 -0.22 9.85
C GLN A 76 3.14 -1.19 8.77
N SER A 77 3.52 -0.64 7.61
CA SER A 77 4.30 -1.30 6.57
C SER A 77 5.46 -0.40 6.09
N VAL A 78 6.68 -0.94 5.98
CA VAL A 78 7.88 -0.21 5.52
C VAL A 78 8.68 -1.04 4.50
N PRO A 79 8.10 -1.35 3.32
CA PRO A 79 8.76 -2.13 2.29
C PRO A 79 9.69 -1.25 1.42
N TYR A 80 10.63 -1.82 0.67
CA TYR A 80 11.25 -1.05 -0.42
C TYR A 80 10.30 -0.99 -1.64
N ASN A 81 9.79 -2.13 -2.11
CA ASN A 81 8.73 -2.20 -3.11
C ASN A 81 7.45 -2.83 -2.52
N HIS A 82 6.30 -2.20 -2.75
CA HIS A 82 4.96 -2.71 -2.45
C HIS A 82 4.16 -2.82 -3.75
N THR A 83 3.63 -4.00 -4.06
CA THR A 83 2.83 -4.26 -5.27
C THR A 83 1.65 -5.14 -4.91
N MET A 84 0.43 -4.71 -5.23
CA MET A 84 -0.79 -5.48 -4.99
C MET A 84 -1.80 -5.35 -6.13
N ASP A 85 -2.61 -6.39 -6.32
CA ASP A 85 -3.81 -6.30 -7.16
C ASP A 85 -4.99 -5.76 -6.35
N HIS A 86 -5.26 -6.28 -5.14
CA HIS A 86 -6.36 -5.83 -4.27
C HIS A 86 -5.89 -5.47 -2.86
N GLU A 87 -6.23 -4.28 -2.37
CA GLU A 87 -5.84 -3.79 -1.03
C GLU A 87 -7.01 -3.20 -0.22
N THR A 88 -7.02 -3.41 1.10
CA THR A 88 -7.60 -2.43 2.04
C THR A 88 -6.73 -2.28 3.30
N GLN A 89 -6.25 -1.05 3.60
CA GLN A 89 -5.17 -0.83 4.59
C GLN A 89 -5.40 0.36 5.55
N VAL A 90 -5.00 0.20 6.83
CA VAL A 90 -4.88 1.27 7.85
C VAL A 90 -3.86 0.87 8.94
N GLY A 91 -2.68 1.45 9.19
CA GLY A 91 -1.84 2.54 8.66
C GLY A 91 -0.70 2.73 9.71
N GLN A 92 0.37 3.51 9.56
CA GLN A 92 0.93 4.23 8.41
C GLN A 92 1.70 3.30 7.45
N SER A 93 1.95 3.77 6.22
CA SER A 93 2.80 3.10 5.24
C SER A 93 3.94 4.02 4.76
N VAL A 94 5.19 3.54 4.77
CA VAL A 94 6.38 4.29 4.34
C VAL A 94 7.23 3.46 3.34
N PRO A 95 6.68 3.14 2.16
CA PRO A 95 7.39 2.37 1.14
C PRO A 95 8.30 3.27 0.28
N TYR A 96 9.29 2.73 -0.43
CA TYR A 96 9.92 3.53 -1.50
C TYR A 96 8.99 3.59 -2.74
N ASN A 97 8.56 2.45 -3.25
CA ASN A 97 7.52 2.36 -4.29
C ASN A 97 6.25 1.69 -3.75
N HIS A 98 5.08 2.26 -4.05
CA HIS A 98 3.77 1.66 -3.80
C HIS A 98 2.95 1.65 -5.09
N THR A 99 2.58 0.45 -5.54
CA THR A 99 1.72 0.23 -6.71
C THR A 99 0.55 -0.65 -6.30
N MET A 100 -0.64 -0.26 -6.69
CA MET A 100 -1.89 -0.97 -6.38
C MET A 100 -2.86 -0.80 -7.56
N ASP A 101 -3.52 -1.88 -7.97
CA ASP A 101 -4.63 -1.78 -8.92
C ASP A 101 -5.89 -1.29 -8.17
N HIS A 102 -6.54 -2.16 -7.40
CA HIS A 102 -7.76 -1.85 -6.66
C HIS A 102 -7.48 -1.59 -5.17
N GLY A 103 -8.02 -0.52 -4.57
CA GLY A 103 -7.98 -0.44 -3.10
C GLY A 103 -8.69 0.68 -2.35
N THR A 104 -8.62 0.58 -1.02
CA THR A 104 -9.18 1.57 -0.07
C THR A 104 -8.28 1.79 1.14
N GLN A 105 -8.16 3.05 1.58
CA GLN A 105 -7.03 3.51 2.41
C GLN A 105 -7.40 4.52 3.50
N VAL A 106 -6.83 4.37 4.71
CA VAL A 106 -6.86 5.41 5.77
C VAL A 106 -5.47 5.54 6.43
N GLY A 107 -4.95 6.77 6.54
CA GLY A 107 -3.51 7.06 6.57
C GLY A 107 -2.75 7.01 7.91
N GLN A 108 -1.56 7.64 8.05
CA GLN A 108 -0.83 8.47 7.07
C GLN A 108 0.11 7.68 6.14
N ARG A 109 0.57 8.31 5.05
CA ARG A 109 1.49 7.75 4.04
C ARG A 109 2.64 8.69 3.72
N VAL A 110 3.86 8.16 3.59
CA VAL A 110 5.05 8.91 3.12
C VAL A 110 5.87 8.08 2.11
N PRO A 111 5.31 7.71 0.95
CA PRO A 111 6.02 6.94 -0.05
C PRO A 111 6.90 7.84 -0.94
N TYR A 112 7.90 7.32 -1.65
CA TYR A 112 8.54 8.11 -2.70
C TYR A 112 7.63 8.14 -3.95
N ASN A 113 7.20 6.97 -4.44
CA ASN A 113 6.19 6.87 -5.50
C ASN A 113 4.91 6.18 -4.98
N LEU A 114 3.74 6.76 -5.28
CA LEU A 114 2.44 6.14 -5.07
C LEU A 114 1.63 6.18 -6.38
N THR A 115 1.32 4.99 -6.89
CA THR A 115 0.48 4.76 -8.07
C THR A 115 -0.72 3.91 -7.67
N THR A 116 -1.91 4.38 -8.03
CA THR A 116 -3.19 3.69 -7.79
C THR A 116 -4.01 3.74 -9.07
N ASP A 117 -4.53 2.60 -9.52
CA ASP A 117 -5.46 2.55 -10.66
C ASP A 117 -6.87 2.94 -10.19
N HIS A 118 -7.49 2.09 -9.38
CA HIS A 118 -8.83 2.25 -8.81
C HIS A 118 -8.77 2.51 -7.30
N GLY A 119 -8.96 3.76 -6.84
CA GLY A 119 -8.62 4.17 -5.48
C GLY A 119 -9.67 4.96 -4.69
N THR A 120 -9.68 4.77 -3.36
CA THR A 120 -10.26 5.73 -2.41
C THR A 120 -9.38 5.87 -1.16
N GLN A 121 -8.94 7.09 -0.81
CA GLN A 121 -8.02 7.34 0.32
C GLN A 121 -8.49 8.44 1.29
N VAL A 122 -8.17 8.27 2.58
CA VAL A 122 -8.45 9.25 3.66
C VAL A 122 -7.18 9.51 4.50
N GLY A 123 -6.90 10.79 4.81
CA GLY A 123 -5.56 11.35 5.05
C GLY A 123 -4.68 10.80 6.20
N GLN A 124 -3.41 11.21 6.31
CA GLN A 124 -2.67 12.24 5.55
C GLN A 124 -1.67 11.63 4.56
N SER A 125 -1.42 12.24 3.41
CA SER A 125 -0.51 11.71 2.38
C SER A 125 0.57 12.72 1.98
N VAL A 126 1.84 12.31 2.01
CA VAL A 126 3.01 13.14 1.66
C VAL A 126 3.96 12.36 0.73
N PRO A 127 3.53 12.02 -0.50
CA PRO A 127 4.37 11.31 -1.46
C PRO A 127 5.28 12.27 -2.24
N TYR A 128 6.38 11.80 -2.85
CA TYR A 128 7.06 12.64 -3.85
C TYR A 128 6.24 12.68 -5.15
N ASN A 129 5.86 11.52 -5.69
CA ASN A 129 4.92 11.40 -6.81
C ASN A 129 3.61 10.72 -6.38
N HIS A 130 2.47 11.33 -6.72
CA HIS A 130 1.14 10.75 -6.58
C HIS A 130 0.46 10.66 -7.95
N THR A 131 0.08 9.46 -8.35
CA THR A 131 -0.70 9.19 -9.58
C THR A 131 -1.90 8.34 -9.22
N MET A 132 -3.08 8.80 -9.64
CA MET A 132 -4.35 8.12 -9.45
C MET A 132 -5.14 8.19 -10.75
N ASP A 133 -5.54 7.05 -11.32
CA ASP A 133 -6.41 7.05 -12.50
C ASP A 133 -7.86 7.36 -12.06
N HIS A 134 -8.55 6.36 -11.53
CA HIS A 134 -9.92 6.47 -11.02
C HIS A 134 -9.92 6.67 -9.49
N GLY A 135 -10.36 7.84 -9.00
CA GLY A 135 -10.00 8.28 -7.65
C GLY A 135 -11.04 9.02 -6.79
N THR A 136 -10.94 8.86 -5.46
CA THR A 136 -11.45 9.85 -4.48
C THR A 136 -10.51 9.99 -3.27
N GLN A 137 -10.01 11.20 -2.99
CA GLN A 137 -9.12 11.53 -1.85
C GLN A 137 -9.79 12.45 -0.81
N VAL A 138 -9.51 12.24 0.48
CA VAL A 138 -10.06 13.07 1.58
C VAL A 138 -9.03 13.40 2.69
N GLY A 139 -8.61 14.67 2.78
CA GLY A 139 -7.81 15.20 3.92
C GLY A 139 -6.29 14.96 3.89
N GLN A 140 -5.54 15.83 4.57
CA GLN A 140 -4.38 16.55 3.98
C GLN A 140 -3.50 15.77 2.98
N SER A 141 -3.23 16.40 1.84
CA SER A 141 -2.35 15.90 0.78
C SER A 141 -1.27 16.94 0.48
N VAL A 142 0.01 16.55 0.55
CA VAL A 142 1.16 17.45 0.29
C VAL A 142 2.20 16.75 -0.62
N PRO A 143 1.86 16.43 -1.87
CA PRO A 143 2.78 15.79 -2.80
C PRO A 143 3.71 16.79 -3.50
N TYR A 144 4.83 16.35 -4.07
CA TYR A 144 5.57 17.20 -5.02
C TYR A 144 4.86 17.23 -6.38
N ASN A 145 4.61 16.06 -6.98
CA ASN A 145 3.77 15.91 -8.17
C ASN A 145 2.44 15.22 -7.84
N HIS A 146 1.33 15.80 -8.26
CA HIS A 146 0.00 15.21 -8.16
C HIS A 146 -0.65 15.11 -9.53
N THR A 147 -1.05 13.90 -9.92
CA THR A 147 -1.82 13.62 -11.13
C THR A 147 -3.05 12.81 -10.76
N MET A 148 -4.20 13.26 -11.22
CA MET A 148 -5.48 12.55 -11.11
C MET A 148 -6.15 12.59 -12.50
N ASP A 149 -6.51 11.44 -13.06
CA ASP A 149 -7.27 11.42 -14.31
C ASP A 149 -8.75 11.72 -14.00
N HIS A 150 -9.48 10.73 -13.48
CA HIS A 150 -10.89 10.84 -13.13
C HIS A 150 -11.07 10.83 -11.60
N GLY A 151 -11.52 11.93 -10.97
CA GLY A 151 -11.81 11.83 -9.53
C GLY A 151 -12.30 13.04 -8.74
N THR A 152 -12.37 12.83 -7.42
CA THR A 152 -12.82 13.83 -6.43
C THR A 152 -11.79 14.04 -5.32
N GLN A 153 -11.61 15.29 -4.87
CA GLN A 153 -10.67 15.68 -3.80
C GLN A 153 -11.38 16.53 -2.74
N VAL A 154 -11.35 16.15 -1.46
CA VAL A 154 -11.99 16.92 -0.37
C VAL A 154 -11.10 17.08 0.88
N GLY A 155 -10.49 18.26 1.03
CA GLY A 155 -9.58 18.58 2.14
C GLY A 155 -8.41 19.47 1.69
N GLN A 156 -7.55 19.88 2.62
CA GLN A 156 -6.42 20.76 2.27
C GLN A 156 -5.40 20.02 1.37
N SER A 157 -5.14 20.57 0.19
CA SER A 157 -4.19 20.05 -0.79
C SER A 157 -3.14 21.11 -1.13
N VAL A 158 -1.86 20.78 -1.01
CA VAL A 158 -0.72 21.70 -1.27
C VAL A 158 0.34 21.02 -2.15
N PRO A 159 0.01 20.68 -3.41
CA PRO A 159 0.96 20.11 -4.37
C PRO A 159 1.91 21.17 -4.93
N TYR A 160 3.13 20.79 -5.36
CA TYR A 160 3.95 21.70 -6.17
C TYR A 160 3.42 21.74 -7.62
N ASN A 161 3.32 20.59 -8.28
CA ASN A 161 2.63 20.43 -9.56
C ASN A 161 1.31 19.68 -9.38
N HIS A 162 0.20 20.22 -9.89
CA HIS A 162 -1.10 19.54 -9.91
C HIS A 162 -1.69 19.48 -11.33
N THR A 163 -2.10 18.28 -11.72
CA THR A 163 -2.86 17.99 -12.93
C THR A 163 -4.12 17.21 -12.55
N MET A 164 -5.27 17.64 -13.07
CA MET A 164 -6.55 16.95 -13.00
C MET A 164 -7.17 16.94 -14.41
N ASP A 165 -7.58 15.79 -14.93
CA ASP A 165 -8.26 15.73 -16.23
C ASP A 165 -9.78 15.97 -16.01
N TYR A 166 -10.46 15.02 -15.37
CA TYR A 166 -11.89 15.10 -15.07
C TYR A 166 -12.14 15.03 -13.56
N GLY A 167 -12.72 16.06 -12.95
CA GLY A 167 -12.99 15.95 -11.52
C GLY A 167 -13.65 17.11 -10.80
N THR A 168 -13.83 16.92 -9.50
CA THR A 168 -14.37 17.93 -8.58
C THR A 168 -13.43 18.12 -7.39
N GLN A 169 -13.14 19.38 -7.07
CA GLN A 169 -12.34 19.75 -5.90
C GLN A 169 -13.16 20.58 -4.91
N VAL A 170 -13.08 20.22 -3.62
CA VAL A 170 -13.77 20.94 -2.54
C VAL A 170 -12.82 21.16 -1.35
N GLY A 171 -12.62 22.41 -0.94
CA GLY A 171 -11.73 22.78 0.17
C GLY A 171 -10.60 23.71 -0.27
N GLN A 172 -9.54 23.80 0.54
CA GLN A 172 -8.39 24.64 0.23
C GLN A 172 -7.39 23.90 -0.66
N SER A 173 -7.22 24.40 -1.89
CA SER A 173 -6.19 23.94 -2.84
C SER A 173 -5.18 25.08 -3.06
N VAL A 174 -3.88 24.82 -2.89
CA VAL A 174 -2.80 25.81 -3.12
C VAL A 174 -1.65 25.21 -3.95
N PRO A 175 -1.88 24.89 -5.23
CA PRO A 175 -0.83 24.44 -6.16
C PRO A 175 0.16 25.57 -6.50
N TYR A 176 1.41 25.25 -6.78
CA TYR A 176 2.34 26.19 -7.42
C TYR A 176 2.12 26.24 -8.95
N ASN A 177 2.01 25.07 -9.59
CA ASN A 177 1.57 24.92 -10.98
C ASN A 177 0.26 24.11 -11.02
N HIS A 178 -0.72 24.58 -11.79
CA HIS A 178 -2.05 23.97 -11.89
C HIS A 178 -2.49 23.80 -13.35
N THR A 179 -2.89 22.58 -13.71
CA THR A 179 -3.56 22.27 -14.97
C THR A 179 -4.85 21.51 -14.66
N MET A 180 -5.95 21.93 -15.28
CA MET A 180 -7.25 21.27 -15.18
C MET A 180 -7.91 21.31 -16.55
N ASP A 181 -8.19 20.14 -17.11
CA ASP A 181 -9.10 20.03 -18.26
C ASP A 181 -10.56 19.96 -17.75
N ASN A 182 -11.54 20.08 -18.64
CA ASN A 182 -12.97 20.05 -18.30
C ASN A 182 -13.86 19.78 -19.54
N GLU A 183 -13.44 18.93 -20.48
CA GLU A 183 -14.31 18.56 -21.61
C GLU A 183 -15.51 17.69 -21.15
N THR A 184 -16.69 17.95 -21.74
CA THR A 184 -17.99 17.33 -21.38
C THR A 184 -18.58 16.48 -22.49
#